data_AF-A0A7S0TXH8-F1
#
_entry.id   AF-A0A7S0TXH8-F1
#
_cell.length_a   1.000
_cell.length_b   1.000
_cell.length_c   1.000
_cell.angle_alpha   90.00
_cell.angle_beta   90.00
_cell.angle_gamma   90.00
#
_symmetry.space_group_name_H-M   'P 1'
#
loop_
_entity.id
_entity.type
_entity.pdbx_description
1 polymer ?
#
loop_
_entity_poly.entity_id
_entity_poly.type
_entity_poly.pdbx_seq_one_letter_code
_entity_poly.pdbx_strand_id
1 'polypeptide(L)'
;TKLSNPHYTPEVSTKTTVINFAVKEDGMEDQVLGLVVKKERPDLEEKSQELIVKVAHGKKTLVDLENEILRLLSSAKGSLLDDASLVDTLQTSKVTAEEVGEQLKVSETTKEQIDKARESYRPCAVRASLLYFVISDLTLIDPMYQFSLDFYFDLYNQSIDKSPKADDLEERMKNLNNYHTSSVYRNICRSLFEKHKLLFSLQMCVKILQRSGKINNDEYQYFLRGGGLVDKASQPPNPD
;
A
#
# COMPACT_ATOMS: atom_id res chain seq x y z
N THR A 1 -21.69 4.36 0.67
CA THR A 1 -22.37 4.34 -0.64
C THR A 1 -21.45 3.73 -1.67
N LYS A 2 -21.97 3.16 -2.77
CA LYS A 2 -21.16 2.58 -3.86
C LYS A 2 -20.76 3.62 -4.92
N LEU A 3 -21.37 4.81 -4.88
CA LEU A 3 -21.00 5.91 -5.77
C LEU A 3 -19.73 6.59 -5.26
N SER A 4 -18.77 6.83 -6.14
CA SER A 4 -17.49 7.48 -5.78
C SER A 4 -17.67 8.92 -5.32
N ASN A 5 -18.57 9.67 -5.97
CA ASN A 5 -18.86 11.08 -5.66
C ASN A 5 -20.37 11.30 -5.42
N PRO A 6 -20.89 10.86 -4.26
CA PRO A 6 -22.28 11.12 -3.89
C PRO A 6 -22.50 12.59 -3.54
N HIS A 7 -23.63 13.16 -3.95
CA HIS A 7 -24.02 14.49 -3.52
C HIS A 7 -24.93 14.41 -2.28
N TYR A 8 -24.46 14.94 -1.15
CA TYR A 8 -25.23 14.98 0.10
C TYR A 8 -25.80 16.38 0.33
N THR A 9 -27.03 16.47 0.84
CA THR A 9 -27.61 17.76 1.22
C THR A 9 -26.92 18.31 2.47
N PRO A 10 -26.95 19.64 2.70
CA PRO A 10 -26.39 20.24 3.91
C PRO A 10 -26.97 19.64 5.19
N GLU A 11 -28.27 19.32 5.21
CA GLU A 11 -28.94 18.72 6.36
C GLU A 11 -28.39 17.33 6.74
N VAL A 12 -28.05 16.49 5.76
CA VAL A 12 -27.43 15.18 6.02
C VAL A 12 -26.00 15.38 6.53
N SER A 13 -25.28 16.35 5.95
CA SER A 13 -23.89 16.65 6.30
C SER A 13 -23.73 17.26 7.70
N THR A 14 -24.76 17.92 8.25
CA THR A 14 -24.73 18.40 9.64
C THR A 14 -25.08 17.32 10.66
N LYS A 15 -25.90 16.33 10.27
CA LYS A 15 -26.34 15.24 11.17
C LYS A 15 -25.41 14.04 11.18
N THR A 16 -24.59 13.87 10.15
CA THR A 16 -23.74 12.69 9.96
C THR A 16 -22.32 13.08 9.60
N THR A 17 -21.34 12.25 9.99
CA THR A 17 -19.95 12.43 9.58
C THR A 17 -19.68 11.62 8.31
N VAL A 18 -19.12 12.27 7.29
CA VAL A 18 -18.72 11.61 6.04
C VAL A 18 -17.30 11.05 6.20
N ILE A 19 -17.14 9.75 5.93
CA ILE A 19 -15.83 9.07 5.96
C ILE A 19 -15.50 8.64 4.53
N ASN A 20 -14.31 9.01 4.06
CA ASN A 20 -13.83 8.67 2.72
C ASN A 20 -13.12 7.32 2.73
N PHE A 21 -13.73 6.32 2.07
CA PHE A 21 -13.15 4.99 1.85
C PHE A 21 -12.67 4.78 0.39
N ALA A 22 -12.46 5.85 -0.37
CA ALA A 22 -11.92 5.75 -1.72
C ALA A 22 -10.53 5.11 -1.69
N VAL A 23 -10.34 4.10 -2.53
CA VAL A 23 -9.06 3.42 -2.70
C VAL A 23 -8.08 4.39 -3.36
N LYS A 24 -6.93 4.62 -2.73
CA LYS A 24 -5.83 5.43 -3.26
C LYS A 24 -4.72 4.55 -3.80
N GLU A 25 -3.94 5.09 -4.74
CA GLU A 25 -2.81 4.38 -5.36
C GLU A 25 -1.84 3.82 -4.32
N ASP A 26 -1.35 4.64 -3.40
CA ASP A 26 -0.41 4.22 -2.35
C ASP A 26 -0.98 3.11 -1.47
N GLY A 27 -2.24 3.25 -1.04
CA GLY A 27 -2.90 2.25 -0.20
C GLY A 27 -3.15 0.93 -0.94
N MET A 28 -3.43 1.00 -2.24
CA MET A 28 -3.56 -0.18 -3.10
C MET A 28 -2.21 -0.86 -3.33
N GLU A 29 -1.14 -0.08 -3.55
CA GLU A 29 0.23 -0.62 -3.65
C GLU A 29 0.59 -1.41 -2.39
N ASP A 30 0.35 -0.87 -1.20
CA ASP A 30 0.67 -1.57 0.06
C ASP A 30 -0.18 -2.83 0.29
N GLN A 31 -1.46 -2.81 -0.09
CA GLN A 31 -2.32 -4.00 -0.03
C GLN A 31 -1.83 -5.11 -0.97
N VAL A 32 -1.52 -4.75 -2.23
CA VAL A 32 -0.99 -5.69 -3.22
C VAL A 32 0.39 -6.21 -2.82
N LEU A 33 1.23 -5.37 -2.20
CA LEU A 33 2.52 -5.76 -1.66
C LEU A 33 2.37 -6.84 -0.58
N GLY A 34 1.43 -6.64 0.34
CA GLY A 34 1.07 -7.65 1.33
C GLY A 34 0.63 -8.97 0.68
N LEU A 35 -0.20 -8.92 -0.37
CA LEU A 35 -0.66 -10.12 -1.07
C LEU A 35 0.48 -10.91 -1.74
N VAL A 36 1.39 -10.22 -2.45
CA VAL A 36 2.51 -10.90 -3.12
C VAL A 36 3.50 -11.46 -2.11
N VAL A 37 3.85 -10.71 -1.06
CA VAL A 37 4.76 -11.18 0.00
C VAL A 37 4.16 -12.39 0.71
N LYS A 38 2.88 -12.34 1.09
CA LYS A 38 2.19 -13.46 1.75
C LYS A 38 2.24 -14.75 0.94
N LYS A 39 2.22 -14.65 -0.39
CA LYS A 39 2.26 -15.82 -1.30
C LYS A 39 3.67 -16.30 -1.62
N GLU A 40 4.61 -15.38 -1.88
CA GLU A 40 5.99 -15.71 -2.27
C GLU A 40 6.88 -16.04 -1.07
N ARG A 41 6.67 -15.35 0.05
CA ARG A 41 7.48 -15.45 1.28
C ARG A 41 6.57 -15.47 2.52
N PRO A 42 5.78 -16.55 2.70
CA PRO A 42 4.92 -16.71 3.87
C PRO A 42 5.72 -16.67 5.19
N ASP A 43 6.99 -17.11 5.16
CA ASP A 43 7.91 -17.06 6.30
C ASP A 43 8.19 -15.63 6.78
N LEU A 44 8.30 -14.66 5.86
CA LEU A 44 8.49 -13.25 6.21
C LEU A 44 7.21 -12.64 6.76
N GLU A 45 6.06 -13.03 6.20
CA GLU A 45 4.75 -12.53 6.64
C GLU A 45 4.42 -13.03 8.06
N GLU A 46 4.67 -14.31 8.36
CA GLU A 46 4.49 -14.88 9.70
C GLU A 46 5.38 -14.18 10.73
N LYS A 47 6.68 -14.02 10.42
CA LYS A 47 7.62 -13.27 11.29
C LYS A 47 7.19 -11.82 11.49
N SER A 48 6.69 -11.16 10.45
CA SER A 48 6.17 -9.79 10.55
C SER A 48 4.99 -9.71 11.52
N GLN A 49 4.03 -10.63 11.40
CA GLN A 49 2.85 -10.69 12.27
C GLN A 49 3.24 -10.98 13.73
N GLU A 50 4.11 -11.96 13.97
CA GLU A 50 4.63 -12.24 15.31
C GLU A 50 5.32 -11.02 15.92
N LEU A 51 6.14 -10.32 15.13
CA LEU A 51 6.88 -9.15 15.57
C LEU A 51 5.94 -7.99 15.93
N ILE A 52 4.88 -7.77 15.16
CA ILE A 52 3.85 -6.76 15.47
C ILE A 52 3.21 -7.05 16.82
N VAL A 53 2.82 -8.31 17.07
CA VAL A 53 2.22 -8.72 18.35
C VAL A 53 3.21 -8.53 19.50
N LYS A 54 4.48 -8.94 19.34
CA LYS A 54 5.53 -8.77 20.36
C LYS A 54 5.78 -7.31 20.68
N VAL A 55 5.89 -6.45 19.66
CA VAL A 55 6.11 -5.00 19.85
C VAL A 55 4.91 -4.36 20.53
N ALA A 56 3.68 -4.72 20.14
CA ALA A 56 2.47 -4.22 20.78
C ALA A 56 2.39 -4.65 22.25
N HIS A 57 2.72 -5.91 22.55
CA HIS A 57 2.76 -6.42 23.91
C HIS A 57 3.84 -5.71 24.75
N GLY A 58 5.07 -5.59 24.25
CA GLY A 58 6.15 -4.89 24.96
C GLY A 58 5.84 -3.43 25.24
N LYS A 59 5.27 -2.70 24.27
CA LYS A 59 4.82 -1.31 24.48
C LYS A 59 3.73 -1.21 25.54
N LYS A 60 2.78 -2.16 25.55
CA LYS A 60 1.75 -2.22 26.59
C LYS A 60 2.37 -2.47 27.97
N THR A 61 3.28 -3.44 28.09
CA THR A 61 3.96 -3.74 29.35
C THR A 61 4.71 -2.52 29.91
N LEU A 62 5.36 -1.72 29.06
CA LEU A 62 6.00 -0.48 29.51
C LEU A 62 5.00 0.53 30.09
N VAL A 63 3.85 0.72 29.42
CA VAL A 63 2.78 1.61 29.91
C VAL A 63 2.17 1.09 31.20
N ASP A 64 1.95 -0.22 31.31
CA ASP A 64 1.41 -0.85 32.52
C ASP A 64 2.39 -0.71 33.70
N LEU A 65 3.70 -0.88 33.46
CA LEU A 65 4.75 -0.64 34.46
C LEU A 65 4.80 0.83 34.89
N GLU A 66 4.72 1.77 33.94
CA GLU A 66 4.70 3.21 34.25
C GLU A 66 3.50 3.57 35.12
N ASN A 67 2.30 3.08 34.78
CA ASN A 67 1.09 3.30 35.56
C ASN A 67 1.20 2.70 36.96
N GLU A 68 1.80 1.52 37.10
CA GLU A 68 1.99 0.88 38.40
C GLU A 68 2.96 1.67 39.28
N ILE A 69 4.06 2.16 38.71
CA ILE A 69 5.00 3.05 39.41
C ILE A 69 4.28 4.32 39.89
N LEU A 70 3.50 4.97 39.02
CA LEU A 70 2.74 6.17 39.38
C LEU A 70 1.71 5.90 40.48
N ARG A 71 1.01 4.76 40.42
CA ARG A 71 0.05 4.33 41.44
C ARG A 71 0.74 4.15 42.79
N LEU A 72 1.87 3.44 42.80
CA LEU A 72 2.65 3.17 43.99
C LEU A 72 3.17 4.48 44.62
N LEU A 73 3.76 5.37 43.83
CA LEU A 73 4.23 6.69 44.26
C LEU A 73 3.10 7.58 44.81
N SER A 74 1.92 7.54 44.19
CA SER A 74 0.75 8.31 44.64
C SER A 74 0.12 7.76 45.92
N SER A 75 0.25 6.45 46.17
CA SER A 75 -0.34 5.78 47.33
C SER A 75 0.56 5.82 48.57
N ALA A 76 1.86 6.05 48.39
CA ALA A 76 2.83 6.15 49.46
C ALA A 76 2.54 7.39 50.33
N LYS A 77 2.21 7.17 51.61
CA LYS A 77 2.08 8.22 52.64
C LYS A 77 3.23 8.09 53.63
N GLY A 78 4.14 9.07 53.67
CA GLY A 78 5.32 9.07 54.56
C GLY A 78 6.64 9.09 53.79
N SER A 79 7.73 8.70 54.45
CA SER A 79 9.06 8.58 53.81
C SER A 79 9.09 7.36 52.90
N LEU A 80 9.37 7.55 51.61
CA LEU A 80 9.52 6.48 50.61
C LEU A 80 10.59 5.44 50.96
N LEU A 81 11.56 5.82 51.80
CA LEU A 81 12.65 4.94 52.24
C LEU A 81 12.23 3.94 53.32
N ASP A 82 11.08 4.16 53.97
CA ASP A 82 10.62 3.31 55.07
C ASP A 82 9.80 2.11 54.57
N ASP A 83 9.37 2.14 53.30
CA ASP A 83 8.58 1.09 52.66
C ASP A 83 9.46 0.19 51.78
N ALA A 84 10.09 -0.81 52.41
CA ALA A 84 10.96 -1.75 51.71
C ALA A 84 10.27 -2.49 50.55
N SER A 85 8.95 -2.76 50.68
CA SER A 85 8.17 -3.41 49.61
C SER A 85 8.02 -2.52 48.38
N LEU A 86 7.91 -1.21 48.58
CA LEU A 86 7.83 -0.23 47.51
C LEU A 86 9.15 -0.14 46.74
N VAL A 87 10.28 -0.12 47.46
CA VAL A 87 11.62 -0.07 46.88
C VAL A 87 11.90 -1.32 46.04
N ASP A 88 11.57 -2.51 46.54
CA ASP A 88 11.76 -3.77 45.80
C ASP A 88 10.89 -3.84 44.54
N THR A 89 9.64 -3.36 44.62
CA THR A 89 8.74 -3.33 43.47
C THR A 89 9.22 -2.34 42.40
N LEU A 90 9.71 -1.17 42.81
CA LEU A 90 10.30 -0.18 41.91
C LEU A 90 11.57 -0.70 41.23
N GLN A 91 12.44 -1.37 41.98
CA GLN A 91 13.66 -1.98 41.45
C GLN A 91 13.33 -3.07 40.42
N THR A 92 12.37 -3.95 40.73
CA THR A 92 11.94 -5.03 39.81
C THR A 92 11.29 -4.47 38.55
N SER A 93 10.46 -3.43 38.70
CA SER A 93 9.81 -2.74 37.58
C SER A 93 10.82 -2.05 36.67
N LYS A 94 11.86 -1.44 37.25
CA LYS A 94 12.96 -0.82 36.50
C LYS A 94 13.72 -1.84 35.67
N VAL A 95 14.14 -2.96 36.28
CA VAL A 95 14.87 -4.03 35.57
C VAL A 95 14.02 -4.59 34.41
N THR A 96 12.74 -4.87 34.68
CA THR A 96 11.80 -5.37 33.65
C THR A 96 11.62 -4.35 32.52
N ALA A 97 11.53 -3.06 32.83
CA ALA A 97 11.42 -2.00 31.82
C ALA A 97 12.68 -1.86 30.96
N GLU A 98 13.87 -2.00 31.55
CA GLU A 98 15.15 -2.00 30.84
C GLU A 98 15.23 -3.20 29.88
N GLU A 99 14.88 -4.41 30.34
CA GLU A 99 14.86 -5.63 29.52
C GLU A 99 13.88 -5.54 28.34
N VAL A 100 12.64 -5.10 28.59
CA VAL A 100 11.63 -4.90 27.54
C VAL A 100 12.07 -3.80 26.57
N GLY A 101 12.70 -2.75 27.07
CA GLY A 101 13.25 -1.67 26.26
C GLY A 101 14.34 -2.14 25.29
N GLU A 102 15.27 -2.99 25.75
CA GLU A 102 16.28 -3.60 24.87
C GLU A 102 15.64 -4.54 23.85
N GLN A 103 14.68 -5.37 24.26
CA GLN A 103 13.97 -6.27 23.35
C GLN A 103 13.21 -5.52 22.26
N LEU A 104 12.60 -4.37 22.60
CA LEU A 104 11.92 -3.51 21.62
C LEU A 104 12.90 -2.92 20.60
N LYS A 105 14.09 -2.48 21.02
CA LYS A 105 15.13 -1.99 20.09
C LYS A 105 15.56 -3.08 19.09
N VAL A 106 15.79 -4.30 19.57
CA VAL A 106 16.12 -5.44 18.71
C VAL A 106 14.96 -5.76 17.76
N SER A 107 13.73 -5.68 18.25
CA SER A 107 12.53 -5.91 17.46
C SER A 107 12.35 -4.84 16.36
N GLU A 108 12.65 -3.58 16.64
CA GLU A 108 12.60 -2.49 15.65
C GLU A 108 13.63 -2.69 14.54
N THR A 109 14.88 -3.02 14.88
CA THR A 109 15.90 -3.32 13.85
C THR A 109 15.53 -4.53 13.00
N THR A 110 14.92 -5.56 13.61
CA THR A 110 14.43 -6.74 12.89
C THR A 110 13.27 -6.37 11.96
N LYS A 111 12.36 -5.49 12.41
CA LYS A 111 11.24 -4.99 11.61
C LYS A 111 11.74 -4.28 10.36
N GLU A 112 12.74 -3.42 10.50
CA GLU A 112 13.34 -2.72 9.35
C GLU A 112 13.96 -3.68 8.34
N GLN A 113 14.60 -4.76 8.80
CA GLN A 113 15.15 -5.78 7.90
C GLN A 113 14.06 -6.54 7.15
N ILE A 114 12.96 -6.89 7.83
CA ILE A 114 11.80 -7.52 7.22
C ILE A 114 11.16 -6.57 6.19
N ASP A 115 10.96 -5.31 6.56
CA ASP A 115 10.36 -4.32 5.66
C ASP A 115 11.25 -4.09 4.42
N LYS A 116 12.58 -4.05 4.56
CA LYS A 116 13.52 -4.02 3.41
C LYS A 116 13.36 -5.24 2.49
N ALA A 117 13.19 -6.44 3.05
CA ALA A 117 12.96 -7.64 2.26
C ALA A 117 11.61 -7.59 1.52
N ARG A 118 10.57 -7.02 2.15
CA ARG A 118 9.25 -6.81 1.52
C ARG A 118 9.33 -5.81 0.38
N GLU A 119 10.03 -4.70 0.59
CA GLU A 119 10.23 -3.65 -0.42
C GLU A 119 10.86 -4.15 -1.71
N SER A 120 11.61 -5.26 -1.66
CA SER A 120 12.13 -5.91 -2.87
C SER A 120 11.01 -6.34 -3.83
N TYR A 121 9.79 -6.61 -3.33
CA TYR A 121 8.62 -6.96 -4.14
C TYR A 121 7.79 -5.75 -4.62
N ARG A 122 8.12 -4.52 -4.19
CA ARG A 122 7.34 -3.31 -4.51
C ARG A 122 7.12 -3.07 -6.01
N PRO A 123 8.10 -3.29 -6.91
CA PRO A 123 7.86 -3.14 -8.35
C PRO A 123 6.67 -3.95 -8.90
N CYS A 124 6.35 -5.13 -8.34
CA CYS A 124 5.16 -5.90 -8.71
C CYS A 124 3.88 -5.24 -8.20
N ALA A 125 3.91 -4.73 -6.97
CA ALA A 125 2.78 -4.05 -6.37
C ALA A 125 2.42 -2.75 -7.10
N VAL A 126 3.42 -1.95 -7.47
CA VAL A 126 3.25 -0.74 -8.31
C VAL A 126 2.61 -1.10 -9.64
N ARG A 127 3.08 -2.18 -10.29
CA ARG A 127 2.53 -2.61 -11.58
C ARG A 127 1.06 -3.02 -11.45
N ALA A 128 0.70 -3.81 -10.44
CA ALA A 128 -0.68 -4.25 -10.27
C ALA A 128 -1.60 -3.07 -9.88
N SER A 129 -1.20 -2.23 -8.92
CA SER A 129 -1.96 -1.03 -8.54
C SER A 129 -2.28 -0.17 -9.76
N LEU A 130 -1.27 0.13 -10.59
CA LEU A 130 -1.44 0.87 -11.84
C LEU A 130 -2.46 0.21 -12.78
N LEU A 131 -2.38 -1.11 -12.98
CA LEU A 131 -3.32 -1.82 -13.84
C LEU A 131 -4.75 -1.80 -13.29
N TYR A 132 -4.94 -1.88 -11.97
CA TYR A 132 -6.24 -1.75 -11.35
C TYR A 132 -6.87 -0.38 -11.62
N PHE A 133 -6.12 0.72 -11.47
CA PHE A 133 -6.66 2.05 -11.74
C PHE A 133 -6.99 2.25 -13.22
N VAL A 134 -6.20 1.68 -14.14
CA VAL A 134 -6.56 1.67 -15.58
C VAL A 134 -7.89 0.94 -15.82
N ILE A 135 -8.15 -0.17 -15.11
CA ILE A 135 -9.42 -0.89 -15.19
C ILE A 135 -10.56 -0.07 -14.58
N SER A 136 -10.32 0.57 -13.43
CA SER A 136 -11.31 1.42 -12.76
C SER A 136 -11.74 2.61 -13.62
N ASP A 137 -10.80 3.21 -14.35
CA ASP A 137 -11.04 4.32 -15.27
C ASP A 137 -11.89 3.93 -16.49
N LEU A 138 -12.04 2.63 -16.80
CA LEU A 138 -12.92 2.18 -17.90
C LEU A 138 -14.38 2.56 -17.68
N THR A 139 -14.81 2.74 -16.42
CA THR A 139 -16.14 3.24 -16.09
C THR A 139 -16.45 4.62 -16.67
N LEU A 140 -15.42 5.42 -16.96
CA LEU A 140 -15.55 6.73 -17.61
C LEU A 140 -15.86 6.62 -19.11
N ILE A 141 -15.53 5.49 -19.74
CA ILE A 141 -15.82 5.22 -21.15
C ILE A 141 -17.25 4.70 -21.28
N ASP A 142 -17.58 3.68 -20.48
CA ASP A 142 -18.90 3.08 -20.47
C ASP A 142 -19.23 2.63 -19.03
N PRO A 143 -20.37 3.06 -18.45
CA PRO A 143 -20.79 2.65 -17.10
C PRO A 143 -20.91 1.13 -16.91
N MET A 144 -21.03 0.35 -18.00
CA MET A 144 -21.07 -1.11 -17.93
C MET A 144 -19.71 -1.73 -17.54
N TYR A 145 -18.59 -1.01 -17.69
CA TYR A 145 -17.25 -1.52 -17.40
C TYR A 145 -16.87 -1.37 -15.92
N GLN A 146 -17.65 -2.02 -15.06
CA GLN A 146 -17.42 -2.05 -13.62
C GLN A 146 -16.83 -3.39 -13.19
N PHE A 147 -15.74 -3.33 -12.45
CA PHE A 147 -15.07 -4.49 -11.87
C PHE A 147 -14.91 -4.26 -10.37
N SER A 148 -15.15 -5.30 -9.57
CA SER A 148 -14.92 -5.23 -8.13
C SER A 148 -13.43 -5.36 -7.81
N LEU A 149 -13.03 -4.75 -6.69
CA LEU A 149 -11.69 -4.91 -6.16
C LEU A 149 -11.39 -6.39 -5.82
N ASP A 150 -12.36 -7.11 -5.28
CA ASP A 150 -12.24 -8.54 -4.96
C ASP A 150 -11.91 -9.38 -6.20
N PHE A 151 -12.61 -9.15 -7.32
CA PHE A 151 -12.31 -9.81 -8.60
C PHE A 151 -10.86 -9.54 -9.04
N TYR A 152 -10.40 -8.31 -8.87
CA TYR A 152 -9.04 -7.94 -9.23
C TYR A 152 -8.00 -8.63 -8.34
N PHE A 153 -8.23 -8.71 -7.03
CA PHE A 153 -7.35 -9.45 -6.12
C PHE A 153 -7.31 -10.94 -6.42
N ASP A 154 -8.45 -11.56 -6.74
CA ASP A 154 -8.49 -12.95 -7.17
C ASP A 154 -7.70 -13.17 -8.46
N LEU A 155 -7.81 -12.25 -9.42
CA LEU A 155 -7.03 -12.28 -10.66
C LEU A 155 -5.53 -12.13 -10.41
N TYR A 156 -5.13 -11.26 -9.47
CA TYR A 156 -3.74 -11.07 -9.09
C TYR A 156 -3.19 -12.32 -8.38
N ASN A 157 -3.93 -12.90 -7.42
CA ASN A 157 -3.57 -14.15 -6.76
C ASN A 157 -3.35 -15.29 -7.76
N GLN A 158 -4.26 -15.46 -8.72
CA GLN A 158 -4.09 -16.43 -9.80
C GLN A 158 -2.88 -16.14 -10.68
N SER A 159 -2.51 -14.86 -10.84
CA SER A 159 -1.34 -14.46 -11.61
C SER A 159 -0.04 -14.79 -10.87
N ILE A 160 -0.01 -14.66 -9.55
CA ILE A 160 1.10 -15.11 -8.71
C ILE A 160 1.28 -16.63 -8.86
N ASP A 161 0.18 -17.39 -8.72
CA ASP A 161 0.23 -18.86 -8.73
C ASP A 161 0.60 -19.44 -10.11
N LYS A 162 0.13 -18.85 -11.22
CA LYS A 162 0.29 -19.39 -12.58
C LYS A 162 1.50 -18.83 -13.35
N SER A 163 2.13 -17.78 -12.85
CA SER A 163 3.27 -17.17 -13.54
C SER A 163 4.53 -18.05 -13.43
N PRO A 164 5.44 -18.00 -14.42
CA PRO A 164 6.69 -18.75 -14.36
C PRO A 164 7.51 -18.39 -13.11
N LYS A 165 7.90 -19.42 -12.37
CA LYS A 165 8.79 -19.29 -11.22
C LYS A 165 10.24 -19.16 -11.68
N ALA A 166 11.03 -18.39 -10.95
CA ALA A 166 12.47 -18.22 -11.16
C ALA A 166 13.14 -18.13 -9.79
N ASP A 167 14.39 -18.58 -9.70
CA ASP A 167 15.19 -18.51 -8.47
C ASP A 167 15.73 -17.10 -8.22
N ASP A 168 16.02 -16.36 -9.30
CA ASP A 168 16.37 -14.95 -9.23
C ASP A 168 15.13 -14.08 -8.99
N LEU A 169 15.24 -13.17 -8.03
CA LEU A 169 14.12 -12.34 -7.61
C LEU A 169 13.71 -11.36 -8.72
N GLU A 170 14.66 -10.71 -9.38
CA GLU A 170 14.36 -9.74 -10.44
C GLU A 170 13.67 -10.43 -11.63
N GLU A 171 14.17 -11.60 -12.02
CA GLU A 171 13.56 -12.42 -13.06
C GLU A 171 12.15 -12.88 -12.66
N ARG A 172 11.97 -13.36 -11.42
CA ARG A 172 10.65 -13.74 -10.89
C ARG A 172 9.65 -12.59 -10.97
N MET A 173 10.07 -11.39 -10.57
CA MET A 173 9.23 -10.19 -10.61
C MET A 173 8.88 -9.77 -12.03
N LYS A 174 9.84 -9.83 -12.95
CA LYS A 174 9.60 -9.57 -14.38
C LYS A 174 8.59 -10.56 -14.97
N ASN A 175 8.74 -11.85 -14.65
CA ASN A 175 7.84 -12.91 -15.10
C ASN A 175 6.42 -12.71 -14.56
N LEU A 176 6.29 -12.38 -13.26
CA LEU A 176 5.01 -12.06 -12.64
C LEU A 176 4.35 -10.85 -13.31
N ASN A 177 5.07 -9.75 -13.51
CA ASN A 177 4.56 -8.53 -14.13
C ASN A 177 4.09 -8.76 -15.57
N ASN A 178 4.87 -9.49 -16.37
CA ASN A 178 4.51 -9.82 -17.75
C ASN A 178 3.29 -10.73 -17.83
N TYR A 179 3.24 -11.75 -16.98
CA TYR A 179 2.11 -12.67 -16.91
C TYR A 179 0.84 -11.94 -16.46
N HIS A 180 0.94 -11.15 -15.38
CA HIS A 180 -0.21 -10.42 -14.83
C HIS A 180 -0.74 -9.38 -15.81
N THR A 181 0.13 -8.63 -16.49
CA THR A 181 -0.27 -7.66 -17.53
C THR A 181 -1.06 -8.37 -18.66
N SER A 182 -0.57 -9.52 -19.11
CA SER A 182 -1.25 -10.33 -20.14
C SER A 182 -2.58 -10.92 -19.63
N SER A 183 -2.60 -11.36 -18.37
CA SER A 183 -3.78 -11.92 -17.72
C SER A 183 -4.89 -10.88 -17.56
N VAL A 184 -4.55 -9.67 -17.11
CA VAL A 184 -5.45 -8.52 -17.03
C VAL A 184 -6.02 -8.19 -18.41
N TYR A 185 -5.16 -8.03 -19.41
CA TYR A 185 -5.62 -7.73 -20.76
C TYR A 185 -6.62 -8.77 -21.28
N ARG A 186 -6.30 -10.06 -21.18
CA ARG A 186 -7.17 -11.15 -21.66
C ARG A 186 -8.49 -11.22 -20.92
N ASN A 187 -8.50 -11.05 -19.59
CA ASN A 187 -9.72 -11.15 -18.80
C ASN A 187 -10.64 -9.96 -19.05
N ILE A 188 -10.11 -8.73 -19.06
CA ILE A 188 -10.90 -7.52 -19.26
C ILE A 188 -11.39 -7.41 -20.71
N CYS A 189 -10.59 -7.78 -21.71
CA CYS A 189 -11.05 -7.77 -23.11
C CYS A 189 -12.19 -8.75 -23.41
N ARG A 190 -12.47 -9.75 -22.56
CA ARG A 190 -13.66 -10.61 -22.71
C ARG A 190 -14.96 -9.86 -22.40
N SER A 191 -14.90 -8.87 -21.53
CA SER A 191 -16.03 -8.02 -21.13
C SER A 191 -16.15 -6.71 -21.94
N LEU A 192 -15.11 -6.34 -22.70
CA LEU A 192 -15.11 -5.10 -23.49
C LEU A 192 -15.70 -5.29 -24.89
N PHE A 193 -16.39 -4.26 -25.38
CA PHE A 193 -16.76 -4.16 -26.79
C PHE A 193 -15.51 -4.02 -27.66
N GLU A 194 -15.54 -4.58 -28.88
CA GLU A 194 -14.39 -4.61 -29.79
C GLU A 194 -13.79 -3.22 -30.02
N LYS A 195 -14.64 -2.20 -30.20
CA LYS A 195 -14.24 -0.79 -30.39
C LYS A 195 -13.38 -0.21 -29.26
N HIS A 196 -13.47 -0.73 -28.05
CA HIS A 196 -12.76 -0.21 -26.87
C HIS A 196 -11.49 -1.02 -26.52
N LYS A 197 -11.28 -2.18 -27.14
CA LYS A 197 -10.11 -3.04 -26.83
C LYS A 197 -8.79 -2.39 -27.19
N LEU A 198 -8.72 -1.70 -28.33
CA LEU A 198 -7.53 -0.99 -28.77
C LEU A 198 -7.21 0.16 -27.80
N LEU A 199 -8.22 0.96 -27.44
CA LEU A 199 -8.09 2.05 -26.47
C LEU A 199 -7.56 1.54 -25.13
N PHE A 200 -8.10 0.44 -24.61
CA PHE A 200 -7.64 -0.16 -23.37
C PHE A 200 -6.18 -0.63 -23.46
N SER A 201 -5.79 -1.30 -24.56
CA SER A 201 -4.40 -1.73 -24.76
C SER A 201 -3.42 -0.56 -24.79
N LEU A 202 -3.80 0.54 -25.45
CA LEU A 202 -3.00 1.75 -25.52
C LEU A 202 -2.87 2.39 -24.14
N GLN A 203 -3.98 2.53 -23.41
CA GLN A 203 -3.99 3.13 -22.07
C GLN A 203 -3.12 2.34 -21.09
N MET A 204 -3.20 1.00 -21.09
CA MET A 204 -2.32 0.16 -20.27
C MET A 204 -0.84 0.41 -20.60
N CYS A 205 -0.49 0.41 -21.89
CA CYS A 205 0.89 0.60 -22.35
C CYS A 205 1.43 1.98 -21.94
N VAL A 206 0.66 3.04 -22.21
CA VAL A 206 1.04 4.41 -21.88
C VAL A 206 1.25 4.56 -20.38
N LYS A 207 0.31 4.10 -19.55
CA LYS A 207 0.41 4.25 -18.10
C LYS A 207 1.64 3.52 -17.55
N ILE A 208 1.91 2.31 -18.04
CA ILE A 208 3.13 1.55 -17.70
C ILE A 208 4.40 2.35 -18.04
N LEU A 209 4.45 2.94 -19.25
CA LEU A 209 5.62 3.67 -19.73
C LEU A 209 5.78 5.03 -19.03
N GLN A 210 4.68 5.73 -18.73
CA GLN A 210 4.65 6.95 -17.94
C GLN A 210 5.23 6.72 -16.53
N ARG A 211 4.77 5.67 -15.85
CA ARG A 211 5.32 5.30 -14.52
C ARG A 211 6.80 4.91 -14.60
N SER A 212 7.25 4.39 -15.74
CA SER A 212 8.65 4.07 -15.99
C SER A 212 9.50 5.28 -16.43
N GLY A 213 8.90 6.48 -16.55
CA GLY A 213 9.58 7.69 -17.03
C GLY A 213 9.99 7.66 -18.51
N LYS A 214 9.42 6.75 -19.31
CA LYS A 214 9.78 6.55 -20.73
C LYS A 214 8.93 7.37 -21.71
N ILE A 215 7.90 8.04 -21.22
CA ILE A 215 7.03 8.92 -22.02
C ILE A 215 7.12 10.31 -21.43
N ASN A 216 7.42 11.29 -22.28
CA ASN A 216 7.27 12.69 -21.94
C ASN A 216 5.77 13.03 -21.89
N ASN A 217 5.32 13.57 -20.76
CA ASN A 217 3.91 13.92 -20.59
C ASN A 217 3.47 15.02 -21.56
N ASP A 218 4.35 15.96 -21.93
CA ASP A 218 4.03 17.05 -22.85
C ASP A 218 3.78 16.51 -24.26
N GLU A 219 4.63 15.60 -24.74
CA GLU A 219 4.44 14.91 -26.02
C GLU A 219 3.17 14.05 -26.01
N TYR A 220 2.87 13.40 -24.90
CA TYR A 220 1.63 12.63 -24.76
C TYR A 220 0.39 13.52 -24.77
N GLN A 221 0.41 14.67 -24.08
CA GLN A 221 -0.68 15.65 -24.14
C GLN A 221 -0.85 16.20 -25.56
N TYR A 222 0.25 16.48 -26.26
CA TYR A 222 0.22 16.88 -27.65
C TYR A 222 -0.37 15.78 -28.55
N PHE A 223 -0.01 14.51 -28.35
CA PHE A 223 -0.59 13.39 -29.07
C PHE A 223 -2.12 13.28 -28.85
N LEU A 224 -2.60 13.50 -27.62
CA LEU A 224 -4.02 13.42 -27.29
C LEU A 224 -4.85 14.61 -27.78
N ARG A 225 -4.33 15.84 -27.64
CA ARG A 225 -5.04 17.09 -27.92
C ARG A 225 -4.76 17.63 -29.33
N GLY A 226 -3.74 17.09 -30.00
CA GLY A 226 -3.16 17.66 -31.21
C GLY A 226 -2.46 18.99 -30.94
N GLY A 227 -2.06 19.67 -32.02
CA GLY A 227 -1.66 21.07 -31.95
C GLY A 227 -2.86 21.97 -31.70
N GLY A 228 -3.23 22.18 -30.43
CA GLY A 228 -4.03 23.34 -30.04
C GLY A 228 -3.30 24.64 -30.41
N LEU A 229 -4.03 25.78 -30.46
CA LEU A 229 -3.51 27.13 -30.80
C LEU A 229 -2.10 27.32 -30.25
N VAL A 230 -1.10 27.08 -31.11
CA VAL A 230 0.29 27.26 -30.74
C VAL A 230 0.47 28.76 -30.58
N ASP A 231 0.83 29.20 -29.39
CA ASP A 231 1.13 30.59 -29.13
C ASP A 231 2.34 30.97 -30.00
N LYS A 232 2.09 31.65 -31.13
CA LYS A 232 3.10 32.04 -32.12
C LYS A 232 4.24 32.86 -31.50
N ALA A 233 4.02 33.47 -30.33
CA ALA A 233 5.04 34.19 -29.59
C ALA A 233 6.09 33.28 -28.94
N SER A 234 5.79 32.00 -28.73
CA SER A 234 6.65 31.04 -28.03
C SER A 234 7.47 30.13 -28.95
N GLN A 235 7.35 30.30 -30.28
CA GLN A 235 8.07 29.45 -31.23
C GLN A 235 9.52 29.92 -31.44
N PRO A 236 10.50 29.00 -31.41
CA PRO A 236 11.85 29.31 -31.85
C PRO A 236 11.84 29.69 -33.35
N PRO A 237 12.72 30.60 -33.79
CA PRO A 237 12.81 30.98 -35.20
C PRO A 237 13.11 29.74 -36.05
N ASN A 238 12.50 29.68 -37.23
CA ASN A 238 12.76 28.59 -38.17
C ASN A 238 14.26 28.51 -38.48
N PRO A 239 14.86 27.31 -38.50
CA PRO A 239 16.24 27.15 -38.92
C PRO A 239 16.40 27.54 -40.39
N ASP A 240 17.49 28.24 -40.70
CA ASP A 240 17.90 28.64 -42.06
C ASP A 240 18.16 27.43 -42.98
#